data_AF-A0A661B6P2-F1
#
_entry.id   AF-A0A661B6P2-F1
#
_cell.length_a   1.000
_cell.length_b   1.000
_cell.length_c   1.000
_cell.angle_alpha   90.00
_cell.angle_beta   90.00
_cell.angle_gamma   90.00
#
_symmetry.space_group_name_H-M   'P 1'
#
loop_
_entity.id
_entity.type
_entity.pdbx_description
1 polymer ?
#
loop_
_entity_poly.entity_id
_entity_poly.type
_entity_poly.pdbx_seq_one_letter_code
_entity_poly.pdbx_strand_id
1 'polypeptide(L)'
;MTVKIWKYVYIIATVVGSLLGRMASIETSAEPTTITIGDRIVYTVIITHDEGVDIAWPGAGAELGQFQIIDYELPQPVTLEDGRVQEKIIYYISTYDTGEWTIPPTAIAYVDETDSTRLLRTEPINITVESILSDEDWAKIKAITESDTTLAGMEQQIAAGRALQMAKEELLHDVNPVYRLKRGWKFWVGIGVVVIALASLFTGFILWQKRRGKVGGIFSFSAPPVPPHEAALIELAALLASQHISRGEFKEYYTKLSDILRRYIEGRIGVQALELSTSETMENLAEADFPMTSEQTGLVEKALYRCDLVKFAKLIPPDDWHLETVEIARRFIEETKPEEPKERESEETVNEAEPASISEEPETEPEQLPEVTQ
;
A
#
# COMPACT_ATOMS: atom_id res chain seq x y z
N MET A 1 5.83 -45.92 42.02
CA MET A 1 5.28 -44.98 41.03
C MET A 1 6.32 -43.87 40.87
N THR A 2 7.31 -44.08 40.00
CA THR A 2 8.49 -43.22 39.86
C THR A 2 8.28 -42.28 38.68
N VAL A 3 8.02 -41.01 39.01
CA VAL A 3 7.86 -39.93 38.03
C VAL A 3 9.23 -39.62 37.42
N LYS A 4 9.40 -39.92 36.13
CA LYS A 4 10.57 -39.51 35.34
C LYS A 4 10.44 -38.03 35.01
N ILE A 5 11.28 -37.21 35.63
CA ILE A 5 11.46 -35.79 35.30
C ILE A 5 12.50 -35.74 34.17
N TRP A 6 12.07 -35.38 32.96
CA TRP A 6 12.97 -35.06 31.85
C TRP A 6 13.63 -33.71 32.14
N LYS A 7 14.96 -33.71 32.24
CA LYS A 7 15.78 -32.49 32.33
C LYS A 7 16.00 -31.97 30.92
N TYR A 8 15.43 -30.80 30.59
CA TYR A 8 15.83 -30.01 29.45
C TYR A 8 17.30 -29.59 29.63
N VAL A 9 18.17 -30.07 28.74
CA VAL A 9 19.59 -29.71 28.70
C VAL A 9 19.68 -28.40 27.92
N TYR A 10 19.91 -27.31 28.64
CA TYR A 10 20.27 -26.01 28.05
C TYR A 10 21.68 -26.13 27.48
N ILE A 11 21.82 -26.18 26.16
CA ILE A 11 23.10 -26.00 25.49
C ILE A 11 23.08 -24.60 24.89
N ILE A 12 23.56 -23.63 25.66
CA ILE A 12 23.91 -22.30 25.14
C ILE A 12 25.22 -22.49 24.38
N ALA A 13 25.16 -22.56 23.05
CA ALA A 13 26.35 -22.55 22.22
C ALA A 13 26.89 -21.12 22.12
N THR A 14 27.73 -20.71 23.07
CA THR A 14 28.43 -19.41 23.02
C THR A 14 29.60 -19.54 22.03
N VAL A 15 29.40 -19.12 20.78
CA VAL A 15 30.48 -19.02 19.79
C VAL A 15 31.10 -17.63 19.89
N VAL A 16 32.24 -17.55 20.55
CA VAL A 16 33.01 -16.30 20.70
C VAL A 16 33.75 -16.00 19.40
N GLY A 17 33.23 -15.04 18.63
CA GLY A 17 33.88 -14.48 17.44
C GLY A 17 35.14 -13.68 17.79
N SER A 18 36.14 -13.75 16.92
CA SER A 18 37.53 -13.32 17.15
C SER A 18 37.73 -11.86 17.59
N LEU A 19 38.41 -11.69 18.72
CA LEU A 19 38.92 -10.42 19.28
C LEU A 19 40.17 -9.93 18.53
N LEU A 20 40.00 -9.21 17.41
CA LEU A 20 41.05 -8.33 16.87
C LEU A 20 40.37 -7.15 16.14
N GLY A 21 40.31 -5.98 16.81
CA GLY A 21 40.20 -4.66 16.18
C GLY A 21 39.01 -4.42 15.24
N ARG A 22 37.79 -4.88 15.55
CA ARG A 22 36.60 -4.54 14.76
C ARG A 22 35.78 -3.47 15.50
N MET A 23 35.55 -2.34 14.84
CA MET A 23 34.65 -1.25 15.30
C MET A 23 33.20 -1.74 15.52
N ALA A 24 32.88 -2.95 15.05
CA ALA A 24 31.64 -3.66 15.29
C ALA A 24 31.88 -5.19 15.29
N SER A 25 31.28 -5.90 16.24
CA SER A 25 31.21 -7.36 16.31
C SER A 25 29.77 -7.83 16.15
N ILE A 26 29.58 -9.00 15.56
CA ILE A 26 28.27 -9.62 15.35
C ILE A 26 28.23 -11.00 16.00
N GLU A 27 27.14 -11.29 16.68
CA GLU A 27 26.84 -12.56 17.32
C GLU A 27 25.45 -12.99 16.90
N THR A 28 25.26 -14.28 16.66
CA THR A 28 23.99 -14.83 16.19
C THR A 28 23.64 -16.13 16.91
N SER A 29 22.36 -16.34 17.18
CA SER A 29 21.84 -17.59 17.73
C SER A 29 20.49 -17.93 17.10
N ALA A 30 20.17 -19.21 17.02
CA ALA A 30 18.86 -19.69 16.58
C ALA A 30 18.39 -20.79 17.53
N GLU A 31 17.20 -20.65 18.10
CA GLU A 31 16.65 -21.63 19.03
C GLU A 31 15.15 -21.87 18.78
N PRO A 32 14.68 -23.13 18.78
CA PRO A 32 15.47 -24.37 18.83
C PRO A 32 16.14 -24.70 17.48
N THR A 33 17.21 -25.51 17.50
CA THR A 33 17.91 -25.98 16.29
C THR A 33 17.32 -27.26 15.71
N THR A 34 16.37 -27.88 16.40
CA THR A 34 15.60 -29.03 15.92
C THR A 34 14.13 -28.70 16.06
N ILE A 35 13.40 -28.75 14.95
CA ILE A 35 11.99 -28.37 14.85
C ILE A 35 11.20 -29.37 14.01
N THR A 36 9.87 -29.31 14.05
CA THR A 36 9.01 -29.93 13.05
C THR A 36 8.46 -28.90 12.06
N ILE A 37 7.82 -29.35 10.98
CA ILE A 37 7.24 -28.45 9.97
C ILE A 37 6.26 -27.47 10.63
N GLY A 38 6.45 -26.17 10.36
CA GLY A 38 5.56 -25.11 10.87
C GLY A 38 5.87 -24.65 12.31
N ASP A 39 6.81 -25.28 13.00
CA ASP A 39 7.33 -24.76 14.26
C ASP A 39 8.12 -23.47 14.04
N ARG A 40 8.22 -22.67 15.10
CA ARG A 40 8.89 -21.36 15.07
C ARG A 40 10.29 -21.47 15.64
N ILE A 41 11.24 -20.86 14.95
CA ILE A 41 12.61 -20.66 15.39
C ILE A 41 12.76 -19.18 15.75
N VAL A 42 13.36 -18.93 16.90
CA VAL A 42 13.76 -17.58 17.31
C VAL A 42 15.21 -17.37 16.89
N TYR A 43 15.41 -16.60 15.82
CA TYR A 43 16.73 -16.24 15.31
C TYR A 43 17.11 -14.85 15.81
N THR A 44 18.15 -14.77 16.63
CA THR A 44 18.63 -13.52 17.24
C THR A 44 19.93 -13.10 16.59
N VAL A 45 20.03 -11.81 16.24
CA VAL A 45 21.27 -11.19 15.79
C VAL A 45 21.59 -10.02 16.72
N ILE A 46 22.78 -10.05 17.31
CA ILE A 46 23.30 -9.03 18.21
C ILE A 46 24.51 -8.40 17.55
N ILE A 47 24.52 -7.08 17.41
CA ILE A 47 25.69 -6.34 16.95
C ILE A 47 26.13 -5.41 18.08
N THR A 48 27.41 -5.49 18.44
CA THR A 48 28.03 -4.59 19.42
C THR A 48 29.06 -3.75 18.70
N HIS A 49 28.97 -2.43 18.78
CA HIS A 49 29.83 -1.51 18.03
C HIS A 49 30.20 -0.27 18.84
N ASP A 50 31.20 0.46 18.38
CA ASP A 50 31.60 1.73 19.00
C ASP A 50 30.53 2.81 18.79
N GLU A 51 30.53 3.83 19.65
CA GLU A 51 29.67 5.00 19.49
C GLU A 51 29.94 5.68 18.13
N GLY A 52 28.90 6.13 17.43
CA GLY A 52 29.02 6.79 16.13
C GLY A 52 28.96 5.87 14.90
N VAL A 53 28.99 4.54 15.09
CA VAL A 53 28.71 3.55 14.04
C VAL A 53 27.21 3.40 13.83
N ASP A 54 26.74 3.50 12.58
CA ASP A 54 25.32 3.31 12.22
C ASP A 54 25.12 1.95 11.52
N ILE A 55 24.24 1.10 12.05
CA ILE A 55 23.93 -0.22 11.48
C ILE A 55 22.75 -0.15 10.50
N ALA A 56 22.92 -0.73 9.31
CA ALA A 56 21.86 -0.88 8.32
C ALA A 56 21.14 -2.23 8.50
N TRP A 57 20.14 -2.26 9.37
CA TRP A 57 19.35 -3.47 9.62
C TRP A 57 18.47 -3.87 8.43
N PRO A 58 18.51 -5.14 7.99
CA PRO A 58 17.71 -5.61 6.86
C PRO A 58 16.21 -5.71 7.17
N GLY A 59 15.82 -5.83 8.45
CA GLY A 59 14.42 -5.97 8.86
C GLY A 59 13.72 -7.12 8.13
N ALA A 60 12.50 -6.91 7.64
CA ALA A 60 11.77 -7.92 6.86
C ALA A 60 12.46 -8.35 5.54
N GLY A 61 13.47 -7.61 5.07
CA GLY A 61 14.24 -7.93 3.87
C GLY A 61 15.43 -8.86 4.10
N ALA A 62 15.58 -9.46 5.29
CA ALA A 62 16.68 -10.39 5.56
C ALA A 62 16.56 -11.69 4.74
N GLU A 63 17.64 -12.07 4.06
CA GLU A 63 17.69 -13.28 3.23
C GLU A 63 18.11 -14.50 4.06
N LEU A 64 17.12 -15.26 4.55
CA LEU A 64 17.34 -16.38 5.47
C LEU A 64 17.20 -17.77 4.79
N GLY A 65 17.49 -17.87 3.49
CA GLY A 65 17.41 -19.14 2.75
C GLY A 65 15.97 -19.66 2.61
N GLN A 66 15.71 -20.92 2.99
CA GLN A 66 14.34 -21.49 3.00
C GLN A 66 13.49 -21.11 4.22
N PHE A 67 14.02 -20.30 5.14
CA PHE A 67 13.26 -19.85 6.30
C PHE A 67 12.50 -18.57 5.97
N GLN A 68 11.18 -18.61 6.14
CA GLN A 68 10.32 -17.45 6.00
C GLN A 68 10.27 -16.67 7.31
N ILE A 69 10.36 -15.34 7.23
CA ILE A 69 10.16 -14.44 8.36
C ILE A 69 8.65 -14.30 8.61
N ILE A 70 8.21 -14.75 9.77
CA ILE A 70 6.83 -14.59 10.25
C ILE A 70 6.67 -13.20 10.87
N ASP A 71 7.63 -12.80 11.72
CA ASP A 71 7.62 -11.54 12.46
C ASP A 71 9.03 -11.17 12.92
N TYR A 72 9.24 -9.93 13.38
CA TYR A 72 10.52 -9.47 13.92
C TYR A 72 10.39 -8.30 14.90
N GLU A 73 11.30 -8.23 15.86
CA GLU A 73 11.41 -7.13 16.81
C GLU A 73 12.52 -6.17 16.40
N LEU A 74 12.17 -4.90 16.20
CA LEU A 74 13.15 -3.86 15.85
C LEU A 74 14.20 -3.67 16.95
N PRO A 75 15.48 -3.43 16.59
CA PRO A 75 16.54 -3.29 17.56
C PRO A 75 16.37 -2.03 18.40
N GLN A 76 16.58 -2.20 19.70
CA GLN A 76 16.67 -1.10 20.66
C GLN A 76 18.14 -0.95 21.08
N PRO A 77 18.80 0.16 20.76
CA PRO A 77 20.17 0.40 21.18
C PRO A 77 20.30 0.47 22.70
N VAL A 78 21.22 -0.32 23.26
CA VAL A 78 21.58 -0.33 24.67
C VAL A 78 23.05 0.04 24.79
N THR A 79 23.36 1.11 25.52
CA THR A 79 24.75 1.48 25.82
C THR A 79 25.30 0.57 26.93
N LEU A 80 26.45 -0.05 26.66
CA LEU A 80 27.17 -0.92 27.58
C LEU A 80 28.07 -0.11 28.52
N GLU A 81 28.50 -0.72 29.63
CA GLU A 81 29.38 -0.08 30.63
C GLU A 81 30.74 0.35 30.07
N ASP A 82 31.20 -0.28 28.98
CA ASP A 82 32.45 0.00 28.30
C ASP A 82 32.34 1.14 27.25
N GLY A 83 31.16 1.76 27.13
CA GLY A 83 30.89 2.85 26.17
C GLY A 83 30.49 2.38 24.78
N ARG A 84 30.46 1.07 24.50
CA ARG A 84 29.96 0.53 23.23
C ARG A 84 28.43 0.48 23.21
N VAL A 85 27.86 0.44 22.01
CA VAL A 85 26.42 0.29 21.79
C VAL A 85 26.14 -1.14 21.35
N GLN A 86 25.16 -1.78 21.98
CA GLN A 86 24.64 -3.07 21.59
C GLN A 86 23.24 -2.93 21.02
N GLU A 87 23.03 -3.47 19.82
CA GLU A 87 21.75 -3.52 19.14
C GLU A 87 21.37 -4.98 18.87
N LYS A 88 20.13 -5.35 19.17
CA LYS A 88 19.62 -6.72 19.07
C LYS A 88 18.33 -6.76 18.25
N ILE A 89 18.33 -7.50 17.14
CA ILE A 89 17.13 -7.82 16.36
C ILE A 89 16.76 -9.29 16.59
N ILE A 90 15.46 -9.55 16.73
CA ILE A 90 14.92 -10.90 16.90
C ILE A 90 13.99 -11.20 15.73
N TYR A 91 14.23 -12.29 15.03
CA TYR A 91 13.39 -12.81 13.96
C TYR A 91 12.65 -14.06 14.42
N TYR A 92 11.37 -14.12 14.12
CA TYR A 92 10.56 -15.33 14.23
C TYR A 92 10.43 -15.96 12.86
N ILE A 93 11.06 -17.11 12.67
CA ILE A 93 11.16 -17.75 11.35
C ILE A 93 10.61 -19.17 11.37
N SER A 94 10.17 -19.67 10.21
CA SER A 94 9.70 -21.05 10.05
C SER A 94 9.97 -21.55 8.63
N THR A 95 9.81 -22.86 8.41
CA THR A 95 9.94 -23.48 7.09
C THR A 95 8.89 -24.57 6.90
N TYR A 96 8.58 -24.86 5.63
CA TYR A 96 7.58 -25.85 5.22
C TYR A 96 8.19 -27.18 4.78
N ASP A 97 9.50 -27.22 4.58
CA ASP A 97 10.22 -28.38 4.09
C ASP A 97 10.99 -29.08 5.21
N THR A 98 10.97 -30.41 5.21
CA THR A 98 11.77 -31.22 6.15
C THR A 98 13.19 -31.42 5.63
N GLY A 99 14.12 -31.71 6.55
CA GLY A 99 15.51 -31.97 6.21
C GLY A 99 16.50 -31.15 7.03
N GLU A 100 17.76 -31.22 6.60
CA GLU A 100 18.88 -30.46 7.19
C GLU A 100 19.04 -29.15 6.41
N TRP A 101 18.83 -28.04 7.11
CA TRP A 101 18.67 -26.74 6.52
C TRP A 101 19.58 -25.73 7.20
N THR A 102 20.25 -24.88 6.43
CA THR A 102 21.19 -23.88 6.96
C THR A 102 20.61 -22.48 6.83
N ILE A 103 20.58 -21.72 7.93
CA ILE A 103 20.41 -20.26 7.89
C ILE A 103 21.72 -19.70 7.30
N PRO A 104 21.68 -19.07 6.11
CA PRO A 104 22.89 -18.68 5.40
C PRO A 104 23.62 -17.50 6.09
N PRO A 105 24.94 -17.34 5.84
CA PRO A 105 25.67 -16.15 6.24
C PRO A 105 25.05 -14.89 5.63
N THR A 106 24.41 -14.07 6.46
CA THR A 106 23.72 -12.85 6.06
C THR A 106 24.66 -11.66 6.24
N ALA A 107 24.81 -10.84 5.19
CA ALA A 107 25.62 -9.64 5.26
C ALA A 107 24.81 -8.46 5.84
N ILE A 108 25.37 -7.78 6.84
CA ILE A 108 24.79 -6.58 7.45
C ILE A 108 25.77 -5.44 7.27
N ALA A 109 25.34 -4.37 6.60
CA ALA A 109 26.17 -3.20 6.38
C ALA A 109 26.19 -2.29 7.60
N TYR A 110 27.32 -1.63 7.84
CA TYR A 110 27.43 -0.52 8.78
C TYR A 110 28.28 0.60 8.19
N VAL A 111 28.02 1.82 8.65
CA VAL A 111 28.77 3.02 8.29
C VAL A 111 29.58 3.46 9.51
N ASP A 112 30.89 3.61 9.32
CA ASP A 112 31.78 4.11 10.37
C ASP A 112 31.82 5.65 10.43
N GLU A 113 32.53 6.22 11.41
CA GLU A 113 32.68 7.68 11.56
C GLU A 113 33.33 8.37 10.36
N THR A 114 34.00 7.62 9.48
CA THR A 114 34.64 8.14 8.27
C THR A 114 33.72 8.10 7.05
N ASP A 115 32.44 7.78 7.25
CA ASP A 115 31.43 7.58 6.21
C ASP A 115 31.77 6.41 5.26
N SER A 116 32.63 5.49 5.71
CA SER A 116 33.00 4.30 4.95
C SER A 116 32.02 3.17 5.27
N THR A 117 31.44 2.57 4.23
CA THR A 117 30.57 1.39 4.38
C THR A 117 31.40 0.11 4.52
N ARG A 118 31.09 -0.69 5.54
CA ARG A 118 31.69 -2.00 5.79
C ARG A 118 30.61 -3.05 5.99
N LEU A 119 30.97 -4.33 5.84
CA LEU A 119 30.05 -5.45 5.96
C LEU A 119 30.43 -6.34 7.15
N LEU A 120 29.46 -6.63 7.99
CA LEU A 120 29.47 -7.75 8.94
C LEU A 120 28.78 -8.93 8.27
N ARG A 121 29.17 -10.16 8.63
CA ARG A 121 28.51 -11.38 8.16
C ARG A 121 28.15 -12.22 9.37
N THR A 122 26.93 -12.72 9.40
CA THR A 122 26.53 -13.72 10.38
C THR A 122 27.21 -15.04 10.06
N GLU A 123 27.37 -15.88 11.07
CA GLU A 123 27.81 -17.26 10.86
C GLU A 123 26.63 -18.13 10.40
N PRO A 124 26.88 -19.16 9.59
CA PRO A 124 25.83 -20.10 9.18
C PRO A 124 25.37 -20.94 10.37
N ILE A 125 24.06 -21.15 10.50
CA ILE A 125 23.48 -21.98 11.57
C ILE A 125 22.68 -23.11 10.95
N ASN A 126 23.01 -24.36 11.28
CA ASN A 126 22.27 -25.53 10.83
C ASN A 126 21.05 -25.79 11.73
N ILE A 127 19.94 -26.13 11.09
CA ILE A 127 18.65 -26.42 11.69
C ILE A 127 18.16 -27.75 11.10
N THR A 128 17.80 -28.68 11.98
CA THR A 128 17.19 -29.95 11.62
C THR A 128 15.68 -29.83 11.67
N VAL A 129 15.00 -30.14 10.57
CA VAL A 129 13.53 -30.13 10.48
C VAL A 129 13.01 -31.54 10.34
N GLU A 130 12.50 -32.08 11.43
CA GLU A 130 11.97 -33.44 11.52
C GLU A 130 10.56 -33.53 10.92
N SER A 131 10.31 -34.65 10.26
CA SER A 131 8.97 -35.02 9.81
C SER A 131 8.14 -35.53 10.99
N ILE A 132 6.89 -35.07 11.08
CA ILE A 132 5.91 -35.61 12.04
C ILE A 132 5.42 -37.00 11.59
N LEU A 133 5.50 -37.28 10.28
CA LEU A 133 5.07 -38.56 9.69
C LEU A 133 6.15 -39.62 9.90
N SER A 134 5.73 -40.82 10.30
CA SER A 134 6.59 -41.99 10.42
C SER A 134 7.08 -42.47 9.04
N ASP A 135 8.24 -43.12 8.99
CA ASP A 135 8.78 -43.72 7.75
C ASP A 135 7.78 -44.66 7.06
N GLU A 136 6.94 -45.35 7.84
CA GLU A 136 5.91 -46.27 7.35
C GLU A 136 4.73 -45.54 6.70
N ASP A 137 4.34 -44.38 7.23
CA ASP A 137 3.32 -43.51 6.62
C ASP A 137 3.87 -42.79 5.38
N TRP A 138 5.17 -42.49 5.39
CA TRP A 138 5.84 -41.92 4.24
C TRP A 138 5.96 -42.91 3.08
N ALA A 139 6.21 -44.19 3.38
CA ALA A 139 6.14 -45.26 2.40
C ALA A 139 4.73 -45.43 1.78
N LYS A 140 3.66 -45.30 2.58
CA LYS A 140 2.27 -45.36 2.08
C LYS A 140 1.93 -44.19 1.15
N ILE A 141 2.32 -42.97 1.51
CA ILE A 141 2.06 -41.78 0.69
C ILE A 141 2.89 -41.83 -0.60
N LYS A 142 4.16 -42.22 -0.51
CA LYS A 142 5.02 -42.39 -1.68
C LYS A 142 4.48 -43.46 -2.65
N ALA A 143 3.96 -44.57 -2.13
CA ALA A 143 3.34 -45.61 -2.95
C ALA A 143 2.06 -45.15 -3.68
N ILE A 144 1.31 -44.18 -3.13
CA ILE A 144 0.15 -43.57 -3.77
C ILE A 144 0.61 -42.60 -4.89
N THR A 145 1.61 -41.78 -4.60
CA THR A 145 2.17 -40.79 -5.55
C THR A 145 2.88 -41.44 -6.73
N GLU A 146 3.58 -42.56 -6.53
CA GLU A 146 4.28 -43.30 -7.60
C GLU A 146 3.33 -44.02 -8.58
N SER A 147 2.04 -44.18 -8.23
CA SER A 147 1.07 -44.88 -9.06
C SER A 147 0.42 -44.01 -10.14
N ASP A 148 0.55 -42.67 -10.06
CA ASP A 148 -0.26 -41.75 -10.87
C ASP A 148 0.54 -40.66 -11.58
N THR A 149 1.81 -40.88 -11.93
CA THR A 149 2.56 -39.87 -12.69
C THR A 149 3.44 -40.51 -13.74
N THR A 150 2.94 -40.48 -14.98
CA THR A 150 3.75 -40.73 -16.17
C THR A 150 4.91 -39.72 -16.19
N LEU A 151 6.14 -40.24 -16.35
CA LEU A 151 7.43 -39.55 -16.26
C LEU A 151 7.55 -38.23 -17.06
N ALA A 152 6.67 -37.97 -18.03
CA ALA A 152 6.70 -36.78 -18.89
C ALA A 152 6.27 -35.48 -18.17
N GLY A 153 5.41 -35.56 -17.14
CA GLY A 153 4.95 -34.36 -16.41
C GLY A 153 5.95 -33.81 -15.40
N MET A 154 6.69 -34.71 -14.73
CA MET A 154 7.70 -34.34 -13.74
C MET A 154 8.90 -33.62 -14.36
N GLU A 155 9.34 -34.03 -15.56
CA GLU A 155 10.45 -33.35 -16.25
C GLU A 155 10.09 -31.91 -16.63
N GLN A 156 8.83 -31.65 -17.00
CA GLN A 156 8.38 -30.32 -17.40
C GLN A 156 8.24 -29.35 -16.21
N GLN A 157 7.83 -29.85 -15.04
CA GLN A 157 7.80 -29.06 -13.79
C GLN A 157 9.20 -28.77 -13.23
N ILE A 158 10.12 -29.74 -13.30
CA ILE A 158 11.51 -29.54 -12.85
C ILE A 158 12.25 -28.57 -13.78
N ALA A 159 12.00 -28.63 -15.09
CA ALA A 159 12.54 -27.68 -16.06
C ALA A 159 11.97 -26.26 -15.88
N ALA A 160 10.65 -26.14 -15.64
CA ALA A 160 10.01 -24.85 -15.36
C ALA A 160 10.51 -24.23 -14.04
N GLY A 161 10.70 -25.03 -12.98
CA GLY A 161 11.24 -24.57 -11.70
C GLY A 161 12.68 -24.07 -11.82
N ARG A 162 13.55 -24.77 -12.57
CA ARG A 162 14.91 -24.28 -12.83
C ARG A 162 14.95 -23.01 -13.67
N ALA A 163 14.07 -22.90 -14.67
CA ALA A 163 13.98 -21.69 -15.48
C ALA A 163 13.50 -20.48 -14.66
N LEU A 164 12.58 -20.69 -13.71
CA LEU A 164 12.11 -19.64 -12.80
C LEU A 164 13.18 -19.22 -11.79
N GLN A 165 13.98 -20.18 -11.30
CA GLN A 165 15.12 -19.93 -10.41
C GLN A 165 16.20 -19.11 -11.12
N MET A 166 16.54 -19.47 -12.36
CA MET A 166 17.51 -18.75 -13.19
C MET A 166 17.04 -17.34 -13.53
N ALA A 167 15.74 -17.15 -13.84
CA ALA A 167 15.17 -15.83 -14.08
C ALA A 167 15.13 -14.95 -12.82
N LYS A 168 14.97 -15.55 -11.63
CA LYS A 168 15.02 -14.85 -10.34
C LYS A 168 16.43 -14.40 -9.99
N GLU A 169 17.45 -15.22 -10.24
CA GLU A 169 18.86 -14.84 -10.04
C GLU A 169 19.36 -13.78 -11.03
N GLU A 170 18.84 -13.76 -12.26
CA GLU A 170 19.14 -12.74 -13.25
C GLU A 170 18.49 -11.37 -12.92
N LEU A 171 17.34 -11.38 -12.25
CA LEU A 171 16.62 -10.16 -11.81
C LEU A 171 17.12 -9.58 -10.47
N LEU A 172 17.87 -10.32 -9.67
CA LEU A 172 18.36 -9.88 -8.34
C LEU A 172 19.71 -9.16 -8.38
N HIS A 173 20.28 -8.90 -9.56
CA HIS A 173 21.62 -8.33 -9.68
C HIS A 173 21.72 -6.80 -9.50
N ASP A 174 20.61 -6.11 -9.19
CA ASP A 174 20.60 -4.66 -9.02
C ASP A 174 19.72 -4.21 -7.83
N VAL A 175 20.01 -4.73 -6.64
CA VAL A 175 19.50 -4.17 -5.39
C VAL A 175 20.52 -3.15 -4.88
N ASN A 176 20.34 -1.90 -5.29
CA ASN A 176 21.09 -0.76 -4.78
C ASN A 176 20.73 -0.56 -3.28
N PRO A 177 21.68 -0.63 -2.34
CA PRO A 177 21.36 -0.39 -0.94
C PRO A 177 20.76 1.02 -0.80
N VAL A 178 19.61 1.13 -0.13
CA VAL A 178 18.98 2.41 0.15
C VAL A 178 19.89 3.17 1.13
N TYR A 179 20.71 4.07 0.61
CA TYR A 179 21.54 4.96 1.42
C TYR A 179 20.66 5.88 2.26
N ARG A 180 20.53 5.59 3.56
CA ARG A 180 19.97 6.55 4.54
C ARG A 180 21.02 7.61 4.83
N LEU A 181 20.97 8.71 4.09
CA LEU A 181 21.81 9.88 4.35
C LEU A 181 21.51 10.46 5.74
N LYS A 182 22.52 10.41 6.62
CA LYS A 182 22.52 11.04 7.95
C LYS A 182 22.39 12.56 7.80
N ARG A 183 21.21 13.12 8.08
CA ARG A 183 20.95 14.56 7.99
C ARG A 183 21.52 15.30 9.19
N GLY A 184 22.76 15.77 9.06
CA GLY A 184 23.41 16.64 10.05
C GLY A 184 22.75 18.02 10.16
N TRP A 185 23.09 18.80 11.21
CA TRP A 185 22.52 20.13 11.52
C TRP A 185 22.49 21.11 10.33
N LYS A 186 23.43 21.01 9.39
CA LYS A 186 23.47 21.82 8.15
C LYS A 186 22.24 21.60 7.25
N PHE A 187 21.63 20.42 7.28
CA PHE A 187 20.37 20.12 6.57
C PHE A 187 19.20 20.92 7.15
N TRP A 188 19.12 21.03 8.48
CA TRP A 188 18.10 21.82 9.18
C TRP A 188 18.29 23.33 8.95
N VAL A 189 19.54 23.80 8.86
CA VAL A 189 19.84 25.19 8.46
C VAL A 189 19.37 25.44 7.02
N GLY A 190 19.58 24.49 6.10
CA GLY A 190 19.08 24.58 4.72
C GLY A 190 17.55 24.67 4.64
N ILE A 191 16.84 23.82 5.40
CA ILE A 191 15.37 23.91 5.52
C ILE A 191 14.95 25.26 6.09
N GLY A 192 15.63 25.75 7.13
CA GLY A 192 15.34 27.05 7.73
C GLY A 192 15.42 28.19 6.72
N VAL A 193 16.44 28.21 5.86
CA VAL A 193 16.59 29.22 4.81
C VAL A 193 15.47 29.11 3.77
N VAL A 194 15.08 27.89 3.38
CA VAL A 194 13.98 27.67 2.43
C VAL A 194 12.64 28.11 3.02
N VAL A 195 12.38 27.82 4.30
CA VAL A 195 11.16 28.26 5.00
C VAL A 195 11.11 29.79 5.10
N ILE A 196 12.23 30.45 5.41
CA ILE A 196 12.30 31.92 5.44
C ILE A 196 12.09 32.51 4.05
N ALA A 197 12.66 31.91 2.99
CA ALA A 197 12.45 32.32 1.61
C ALA A 197 10.99 32.15 1.17
N LEU A 198 10.34 31.04 1.54
CA LEU A 198 8.93 30.79 1.27
C LEU A 198 8.02 31.73 2.08
N ALA A 199 8.33 32.02 3.35
CA ALA A 199 7.59 32.96 4.17
C ALA A 199 7.69 34.39 3.64
N SER A 200 8.86 34.80 3.14
CA SER A 200 9.05 36.13 2.54
C SER A 200 8.38 36.22 1.16
N LEU A 201 8.38 35.16 0.36
CA LEU A 201 7.57 35.04 -0.87
C LEU A 201 6.06 35.11 -0.56
N PHE A 202 5.60 34.41 0.46
CA PHE A 202 4.19 34.37 0.87
C PHE A 202 3.73 35.72 1.42
N THR A 203 4.56 36.39 2.22
CA THR A 203 4.28 37.74 2.72
C THR A 203 4.28 38.75 1.57
N GLY A 204 5.22 38.64 0.63
CA GLY A 204 5.24 39.41 -0.60
C GLY A 204 4.01 39.17 -1.48
N PHE A 205 3.55 37.92 -1.57
CA PHE A 205 2.34 37.52 -2.29
C PHE A 205 1.07 38.09 -1.65
N ILE A 206 0.93 38.06 -0.33
CA ILE A 206 -0.20 38.68 0.38
C ILE A 206 -0.20 40.21 0.23
N LEU A 207 0.96 40.85 0.31
CA LEU A 207 1.08 42.30 0.09
C LEU A 207 0.79 42.69 -1.37
N TRP A 208 1.15 41.83 -2.32
CA TRP A 208 0.81 41.97 -3.74
C TRP A 208 -0.68 41.71 -4.01
N GLN A 209 -1.29 40.73 -3.35
CA GLN A 209 -2.71 40.41 -3.43
C GLN A 209 -3.57 41.54 -2.84
N LYS A 210 -3.14 42.14 -1.73
CA LYS A 210 -3.78 43.34 -1.16
C LYS A 210 -3.58 44.61 -1.99
N ARG A 211 -2.50 44.71 -2.77
CA ARG A 211 -2.28 45.80 -3.73
C ARG A 211 -2.99 45.59 -5.08
N ARG A 212 -3.41 44.36 -5.40
CA ARG A 212 -4.27 44.02 -6.55
C ARG A 212 -5.77 44.17 -6.27
N GLY A 213 -6.15 44.86 -5.20
CA GLY A 213 -7.55 45.11 -4.83
C GLY A 213 -8.25 46.27 -5.54
N LYS A 214 -7.70 46.85 -6.61
CA LYS A 214 -8.37 47.87 -7.47
C LYS A 214 -7.57 48.06 -8.75
N VAL A 215 -7.80 47.24 -9.77
CA VAL A 215 -7.92 47.55 -11.22
C VAL A 215 -8.40 46.25 -11.88
N GLY A 216 -9.37 46.37 -12.78
CA GLY A 216 -10.22 45.32 -13.32
C GLY A 216 -9.53 44.11 -13.96
N GLY A 217 -10.33 43.06 -14.13
CA GLY A 217 -9.89 41.72 -14.49
C GLY A 217 -9.40 41.53 -15.92
N ILE A 218 -9.04 40.27 -16.20
CA ILE A 218 -9.20 39.46 -17.42
C ILE A 218 -8.34 38.18 -17.20
N PHE A 219 -9.04 37.04 -17.02
CA PHE A 219 -8.65 35.62 -17.17
C PHE A 219 -7.41 35.04 -16.49
N SER A 220 -7.65 34.20 -15.46
CA SER A 220 -6.83 33.01 -15.17
C SER A 220 -7.67 31.78 -15.48
N PHE A 221 -7.43 31.11 -16.60
CA PHE A 221 -7.87 29.73 -16.77
C PHE A 221 -6.98 28.86 -15.87
N SER A 222 -7.46 28.57 -14.65
CA SER A 222 -7.06 27.35 -13.96
C SER A 222 -7.89 26.23 -14.58
N ALA A 223 -7.27 25.15 -15.06
CA ALA A 223 -8.02 23.99 -15.51
C ALA A 223 -9.06 23.63 -14.42
N PRO A 224 -10.34 23.44 -14.78
CA PRO A 224 -11.35 23.11 -13.79
C PRO A 224 -10.96 21.82 -13.06
N PRO A 225 -11.27 21.68 -11.75
CA PRO A 225 -11.05 20.43 -11.05
C PRO A 225 -11.76 19.29 -11.81
N VAL A 226 -11.04 18.21 -12.11
CA VAL A 226 -11.60 17.05 -12.81
C VAL A 226 -12.84 16.59 -12.04
N PRO A 227 -14.02 16.50 -12.67
CA PRO A 227 -15.22 16.02 -12.00
C PRO A 227 -15.01 14.66 -11.33
N PRO A 228 -15.61 14.40 -10.15
CA PRO A 228 -15.38 13.15 -9.40
C PRO A 228 -15.61 11.88 -10.22
N HIS A 229 -16.60 11.87 -11.11
CA HIS A 229 -16.90 10.72 -11.97
C HIS A 229 -15.82 10.50 -13.04
N GLU A 230 -15.32 11.56 -13.66
CA GLU A 230 -14.22 11.46 -14.64
C GLU A 230 -12.95 10.95 -13.98
N ALA A 231 -12.60 11.48 -12.79
CA ALA A 231 -11.45 11.04 -12.03
C ALA A 231 -11.56 9.55 -11.67
N ALA A 232 -12.71 9.12 -11.16
CA ALA A 232 -12.94 7.73 -10.78
C ALA A 232 -12.87 6.78 -12.00
N LEU A 233 -13.46 7.15 -13.14
CA LEU A 233 -13.40 6.33 -14.36
C LEU A 233 -11.98 6.20 -14.92
N ILE A 234 -11.20 7.29 -14.90
CA ILE A 234 -9.78 7.26 -15.30
C ILE A 234 -8.99 6.32 -14.39
N GLU A 235 -9.21 6.40 -13.07
CA GLU A 235 -8.52 5.54 -12.11
C GLU A 235 -8.95 4.07 -12.21
N LEU A 236 -10.23 3.79 -12.49
CA LEU A 236 -10.69 2.42 -12.78
C LEU A 236 -10.02 1.85 -14.03
N ALA A 237 -9.88 2.65 -15.10
CA ALA A 237 -9.18 2.23 -16.31
C ALA A 237 -7.69 1.97 -16.04
N ALA A 238 -7.04 2.82 -15.25
CA ALA A 238 -5.66 2.62 -14.83
C ALA A 238 -5.50 1.36 -13.96
N LEU A 239 -6.48 1.07 -13.09
CA LEU A 239 -6.50 -0.13 -12.27
C LEU A 239 -6.65 -1.39 -13.11
N LEU A 240 -7.53 -1.39 -14.13
CA LEU A 240 -7.67 -2.50 -15.08
C LEU A 240 -6.39 -2.74 -15.90
N ALA A 241 -5.68 -1.67 -16.29
CA ALA A 241 -4.43 -1.76 -17.03
C ALA A 241 -3.23 -2.18 -16.14
N SER A 242 -3.40 -2.20 -14.82
CA SER A 242 -2.35 -2.58 -13.88
C SER A 242 -2.04 -4.08 -13.93
N GLN A 243 -0.83 -4.45 -13.53
CA GLN A 243 -0.40 -5.85 -13.47
C GLN A 243 -0.70 -6.53 -12.12
N HIS A 244 -1.45 -5.89 -11.22
CA HIS A 244 -1.70 -6.42 -9.87
C HIS A 244 -2.33 -7.82 -9.88
N ILE A 245 -3.32 -8.06 -10.75
CA ILE A 245 -3.96 -9.38 -10.88
C ILE A 245 -2.96 -10.43 -11.37
N SER A 246 -2.20 -10.13 -12.43
CA SER A 246 -1.20 -11.05 -12.99
C SER A 246 -0.05 -11.39 -12.03
N ARG A 247 0.22 -10.51 -11.06
CA ARG A 247 1.25 -10.70 -10.02
C ARG A 247 0.71 -11.35 -8.74
N GLY A 248 -0.59 -11.66 -8.69
CA GLY A 248 -1.24 -12.21 -7.49
C GLY A 248 -1.45 -11.19 -6.36
N GLU A 249 -1.29 -9.89 -6.65
CA GLU A 249 -1.44 -8.78 -5.71
C GLU A 249 -2.91 -8.40 -5.51
N PHE A 250 -3.78 -9.39 -5.29
CA PHE A 250 -5.23 -9.20 -5.19
C PHE A 250 -5.62 -8.21 -4.09
N LYS A 251 -4.97 -8.31 -2.92
CA LYS A 251 -5.23 -7.39 -1.80
C LYS A 251 -5.03 -5.94 -2.20
N GLU A 252 -3.95 -5.62 -2.91
CA GLU A 252 -3.66 -4.26 -3.36
C GLU A 252 -4.67 -3.79 -4.41
N TYR A 253 -5.00 -4.66 -5.39
CA TYR A 253 -5.99 -4.36 -6.42
C TYR A 253 -7.36 -3.99 -5.83
N TYR A 254 -7.89 -4.83 -4.94
CA TYR A 254 -9.19 -4.59 -4.32
C TYR A 254 -9.13 -3.45 -3.29
N THR A 255 -7.97 -3.21 -2.67
CA THR A 255 -7.72 -2.01 -1.85
C THR A 255 -7.97 -0.75 -2.66
N LYS A 256 -7.25 -0.61 -3.77
CA LYS A 256 -7.38 0.51 -4.72
C LYS A 256 -8.80 0.64 -5.28
N LEU A 257 -9.44 -0.47 -5.67
CA LEU A 257 -10.81 -0.44 -6.19
C LEU A 257 -11.80 0.20 -5.20
N SER A 258 -11.76 -0.22 -3.94
CA SER A 258 -12.67 0.36 -2.95
C SER A 258 -12.28 1.80 -2.58
N ASP A 259 -11.02 2.19 -2.65
CA ASP A 259 -10.61 3.58 -2.39
C ASP A 259 -11.07 4.52 -3.52
N ILE A 260 -11.05 4.06 -4.77
CA ILE A 260 -11.61 4.77 -5.93
C ILE A 260 -13.12 5.00 -5.71
N LEU A 261 -13.84 3.93 -5.36
CA LEU A 261 -15.29 4.01 -5.15
C LEU A 261 -15.65 4.91 -3.95
N ARG A 262 -14.90 4.83 -2.85
CA ARG A 262 -15.10 5.66 -1.66
C ARG A 262 -14.81 7.14 -1.93
N ARG A 263 -13.73 7.48 -2.64
CA ARG A 263 -13.47 8.86 -3.08
C ARG A 263 -14.52 9.40 -4.02
N TYR A 264 -15.06 8.56 -4.90
CA TYR A 264 -16.17 8.96 -5.75
C TYR A 264 -17.42 9.30 -4.92
N ILE A 265 -17.78 8.44 -3.97
CA ILE A 265 -18.89 8.67 -3.03
C ILE A 265 -18.69 10.00 -2.26
N GLU A 266 -17.49 10.25 -1.76
CA GLU A 266 -17.15 11.52 -1.10
C GLU A 266 -17.34 12.72 -2.01
N GLY A 267 -16.77 12.68 -3.21
CA GLY A 267 -16.78 13.80 -4.13
C GLY A 267 -18.15 14.08 -4.75
N ARG A 268 -18.97 13.04 -4.96
CA ARG A 268 -20.27 13.16 -5.64
C ARG A 268 -21.46 13.26 -4.68
N ILE A 269 -21.46 12.44 -3.64
CA ILE A 269 -22.59 12.23 -2.73
C ILE A 269 -22.36 12.97 -1.40
N GLY A 270 -21.10 13.27 -1.06
CA GLY A 270 -20.75 14.03 0.15
C GLY A 270 -20.64 13.19 1.43
N VAL A 271 -20.68 11.87 1.32
CA VAL A 271 -20.46 10.93 2.43
C VAL A 271 -18.97 10.64 2.56
N GLN A 272 -18.37 10.86 3.74
CA GLN A 272 -16.95 10.62 4.09
C GLN A 272 -16.54 9.14 4.11
N ALA A 273 -16.75 8.45 2.99
CA ALA A 273 -16.67 7.00 2.90
C ALA A 273 -15.26 6.42 3.14
N LEU A 274 -14.16 7.17 2.97
CA LEU A 274 -12.82 6.67 3.28
C LEU A 274 -12.60 6.41 4.76
N GLU A 275 -13.31 7.13 5.62
CA GLU A 275 -13.20 7.04 7.08
C GLU A 275 -14.22 6.08 7.70
N LEU A 276 -15.08 5.45 6.88
CA LEU A 276 -16.20 4.63 7.32
C LEU A 276 -16.02 3.17 6.89
N SER A 277 -16.51 2.26 7.73
CA SER A 277 -16.70 0.87 7.34
C SER A 277 -17.76 0.74 6.22
N THR A 278 -17.80 -0.39 5.52
CA THR A 278 -18.82 -0.61 4.47
C THR A 278 -20.25 -0.51 5.00
N SER A 279 -20.54 -1.08 6.17
CA SER A 279 -21.88 -0.98 6.79
C SER A 279 -22.25 0.47 7.10
N GLU A 280 -21.35 1.22 7.76
CA GLU A 280 -21.57 2.64 8.05
C GLU A 280 -21.69 3.48 6.78
N THR A 281 -20.94 3.13 5.73
CA THR A 281 -21.04 3.80 4.42
C THR A 281 -22.43 3.62 3.83
N MET A 282 -22.99 2.40 3.88
CA MET A 282 -24.34 2.15 3.37
C MET A 282 -25.43 2.86 4.20
N GLU A 283 -25.26 2.94 5.52
CA GLU A 283 -26.16 3.70 6.40
C GLU A 283 -26.12 5.21 6.07
N ASN A 284 -24.92 5.79 5.96
CA ASN A 284 -24.75 7.22 5.63
C ASN A 284 -25.23 7.54 4.21
N LEU A 285 -25.07 6.62 3.26
CA LEU A 285 -25.61 6.76 1.91
C LEU A 285 -27.14 6.79 1.89
N ALA A 286 -27.80 6.04 2.79
CA ALA A 286 -29.25 6.05 2.91
C ALA A 286 -29.80 7.35 3.52
N GLU A 287 -29.01 8.01 4.37
CA GLU A 287 -29.36 9.29 5.01
C GLU A 287 -28.91 10.53 4.21
N ALA A 288 -28.07 10.35 3.19
CA ALA A 288 -27.54 11.45 2.40
C ALA A 288 -28.64 12.16 1.59
N ASP A 289 -28.49 13.48 1.41
CA ASP A 289 -29.35 14.30 0.55
C ASP A 289 -28.99 14.09 -0.94
N PHE A 290 -29.04 12.83 -1.38
CA PHE A 290 -28.74 12.41 -2.74
C PHE A 290 -29.74 11.32 -3.16
N PRO A 291 -30.56 11.55 -4.21
CA PRO A 291 -31.56 10.58 -4.63
C PRO A 291 -30.89 9.36 -5.27
N MET A 292 -30.81 8.26 -4.53
CA MET A 292 -30.24 7.00 -5.01
C MET A 292 -31.33 5.93 -5.14
N THR A 293 -31.32 5.17 -6.23
CA THR A 293 -32.24 4.04 -6.42
C THR A 293 -31.78 2.83 -5.62
N SER A 294 -32.69 1.92 -5.27
CA SER A 294 -32.33 0.67 -4.59
C SER A 294 -31.37 -0.20 -5.41
N GLU A 295 -31.39 -0.10 -6.75
CA GLU A 295 -30.43 -0.78 -7.61
C GLU A 295 -29.02 -0.19 -7.45
N GLN A 296 -28.90 1.14 -7.47
CA GLN A 296 -27.62 1.83 -7.26
C GLN A 296 -27.02 1.55 -5.89
N THR A 297 -27.85 1.54 -4.84
CA THR A 297 -27.44 1.14 -3.48
C THR A 297 -26.88 -0.29 -3.49
N GLY A 298 -27.57 -1.23 -4.14
CA GLY A 298 -27.13 -2.61 -4.25
C GLY A 298 -25.82 -2.79 -5.03
N LEU A 299 -25.52 -1.92 -6.00
CA LEU A 299 -24.24 -1.95 -6.73
C LEU A 299 -23.07 -1.57 -5.83
N VAL A 300 -23.19 -0.48 -5.08
CA VAL A 300 -22.15 -0.01 -4.16
C VAL A 300 -21.89 -1.04 -3.08
N GLU A 301 -22.95 -1.54 -2.45
CA GLU A 301 -22.86 -2.54 -1.40
C GLU A 301 -22.14 -3.80 -1.92
N LYS A 302 -22.56 -4.31 -3.08
CA LYS A 302 -21.95 -5.50 -3.69
C LYS A 302 -20.47 -5.28 -4.02
N ALA A 303 -20.10 -4.12 -4.56
CA ALA A 303 -18.73 -3.81 -4.91
C ALA A 303 -17.83 -3.68 -3.66
N LEU A 304 -18.25 -2.90 -2.66
CA LEU A 304 -17.50 -2.71 -1.42
C LEU A 304 -17.37 -4.02 -0.63
N TYR A 305 -18.45 -4.80 -0.54
CA TYR A 305 -18.43 -6.10 0.12
C TYR A 305 -17.44 -7.08 -0.53
N ARG A 306 -17.43 -7.17 -1.87
CA ARG A 306 -16.44 -7.99 -2.60
C ARG A 306 -15.01 -7.53 -2.34
N CYS A 307 -14.78 -6.21 -2.26
CA CYS A 307 -13.47 -5.68 -1.91
C CYS A 307 -13.05 -6.10 -0.50
N ASP A 308 -13.93 -5.97 0.49
CA ASP A 308 -13.62 -6.28 1.88
C ASP A 308 -13.30 -7.77 2.09
N LEU A 309 -13.98 -8.68 1.39
CA LEU A 309 -13.67 -10.12 1.43
C LEU A 309 -12.22 -10.40 1.00
N VAL A 310 -11.74 -9.73 -0.05
CA VAL A 310 -10.35 -9.93 -0.52
C VAL A 310 -9.36 -9.19 0.37
N LYS A 311 -9.67 -7.95 0.79
CA LYS A 311 -8.79 -7.12 1.64
C LYS A 311 -8.53 -7.75 3.01
N PHE A 312 -9.57 -8.28 3.64
CA PHE A 312 -9.55 -8.68 5.06
C PHE A 312 -9.68 -10.19 5.27
N ALA A 313 -10.50 -10.89 4.48
CA ALA A 313 -10.72 -12.33 4.66
C ALA A 313 -9.69 -13.21 3.94
N LYS A 314 -8.65 -12.62 3.32
CA LYS A 314 -7.61 -13.31 2.54
C LYS A 314 -8.17 -14.26 1.47
N LEU A 315 -9.36 -13.95 0.96
CA LEU A 315 -10.00 -14.72 -0.10
C LEU A 315 -9.21 -14.53 -1.41
N ILE A 316 -8.92 -15.63 -2.10
CA ILE A 316 -8.46 -15.60 -3.50
C ILE A 316 -9.72 -15.52 -4.36
N PRO A 317 -9.96 -14.39 -5.07
CA PRO A 317 -11.15 -14.24 -5.87
C PRO A 317 -11.09 -15.13 -7.12
N PRO A 318 -12.23 -15.63 -7.63
CA PRO A 318 -12.32 -16.24 -8.96
C PRO A 318 -11.84 -15.29 -10.07
N ASP A 319 -11.41 -15.86 -11.19
CA ASP A 319 -10.81 -15.10 -12.31
C ASP A 319 -11.75 -14.06 -12.92
N ASP A 320 -13.07 -14.24 -12.86
CA ASP A 320 -14.06 -13.28 -13.40
C ASP A 320 -14.39 -12.12 -12.45
N TRP A 321 -14.19 -12.31 -11.15
CA TRP A 321 -14.65 -11.37 -10.13
C TRP A 321 -14.03 -9.98 -10.25
N HIS A 322 -12.76 -9.86 -10.67
CA HIS A 322 -12.11 -8.56 -10.73
C HIS A 322 -12.72 -7.68 -11.83
N LEU A 323 -12.98 -8.25 -13.02
CA LEU A 323 -13.65 -7.56 -14.12
C LEU A 323 -15.10 -7.23 -13.75
N GLU A 324 -15.82 -8.18 -13.17
CA GLU A 324 -17.20 -7.95 -12.74
C GLU A 324 -17.30 -6.84 -11.67
N THR A 325 -16.37 -6.81 -10.71
CA THR A 325 -16.43 -5.84 -9.61
C THR A 325 -16.09 -4.43 -10.10
N VAL A 326 -15.13 -4.31 -11.02
CA VAL A 326 -14.87 -3.03 -11.70
C VAL A 326 -16.08 -2.60 -12.52
N GLU A 327 -16.72 -3.51 -13.23
CA GLU A 327 -17.90 -3.19 -14.04
C GLU A 327 -19.08 -2.72 -13.17
N ILE A 328 -19.31 -3.37 -12.02
CA ILE A 328 -20.30 -2.93 -11.03
C ILE A 328 -19.98 -1.51 -10.55
N ALA A 329 -18.72 -1.23 -10.20
CA ALA A 329 -18.29 0.09 -9.74
C ALA A 329 -18.43 1.15 -10.85
N ARG A 330 -18.01 0.83 -12.08
CA ARG A 330 -18.14 1.69 -13.26
C ARG A 330 -19.59 2.05 -13.52
N ARG A 331 -20.47 1.05 -13.50
CA ARG A 331 -21.90 1.21 -13.72
C ARG A 331 -22.52 2.15 -12.69
N PHE A 332 -22.19 1.96 -11.41
CA PHE A 332 -22.63 2.87 -10.34
C PHE A 332 -22.17 4.32 -10.60
N ILE A 333 -20.89 4.53 -10.95
CA ILE A 333 -20.34 5.86 -11.23
C ILE A 333 -21.07 6.52 -12.42
N GLU A 334 -21.30 5.77 -13.49
CA GLU A 334 -21.96 6.29 -14.69
C GLU A 334 -23.44 6.62 -14.47
N GLU A 335 -24.14 5.79 -13.69
CA GLU A 335 -25.56 6.01 -13.37
C GLU A 335 -25.78 7.18 -12.39
N THR A 336 -24.74 7.61 -11.67
CA THR A 336 -24.82 8.68 -10.66
C THR A 336 -24.05 9.95 -11.04
N LYS A 337 -23.47 10.00 -12.24
CA LYS A 337 -22.75 11.18 -12.74
C LYS A 337 -23.69 12.40 -12.87
N PRO A 338 -23.17 13.63 -12.79
CA PRO A 338 -23.96 14.83 -13.07
C PRO A 338 -24.54 14.78 -14.49
N GLU A 339 -25.80 15.16 -14.67
CA GLU A 339 -26.35 15.39 -16.00
C GLU A 339 -25.59 16.56 -16.65
N GLU A 340 -25.02 16.33 -17.84
CA GLU A 340 -24.43 17.41 -18.63
C GLU A 340 -25.52 18.45 -18.93
N PRO A 341 -25.24 19.76 -18.77
CA PRO A 341 -26.19 20.77 -19.20
C PRO A 341 -26.37 20.61 -20.71
N LYS A 342 -27.57 20.21 -21.15
CA LYS A 342 -27.94 20.22 -22.56
C LYS A 342 -27.60 21.60 -23.11
N GLU A 343 -26.67 21.65 -24.06
CA GLU A 343 -26.41 22.86 -24.85
C GLU A 343 -27.76 23.38 -25.32
N ARG A 344 -28.14 24.58 -24.87
CA ARG A 344 -29.31 25.27 -25.45
C ARG A 344 -29.02 25.37 -26.93
N GLU A 345 -29.88 24.74 -27.73
CA GLU A 345 -30.03 25.06 -29.14
C GLU A 345 -29.95 26.58 -29.25
N SER A 346 -28.98 27.03 -30.03
CA SER A 346 -28.87 28.41 -30.46
C SER A 346 -30.24 28.84 -30.96
N GLU A 347 -30.92 29.70 -30.21
CA GLU A 347 -32.02 30.51 -30.73
C GLU A 347 -31.44 31.31 -31.90
N GLU A 348 -31.64 30.77 -33.10
CA GLU A 348 -31.67 31.53 -34.33
C GLU A 348 -32.60 32.71 -34.09
N THR A 349 -32.03 33.90 -34.12
CA THR A 349 -32.77 35.15 -34.21
C THR A 349 -33.44 35.19 -35.60
N VAL A 350 -34.60 34.54 -35.71
CA VAL A 350 -35.56 34.81 -36.78
C VAL A 350 -36.20 36.15 -36.45
N ASN A 351 -35.60 37.20 -37.01
CA ASN A 351 -36.18 38.52 -37.07
C ASN A 351 -37.25 38.50 -38.18
N GLU A 352 -38.46 38.05 -37.84
CA GLU A 352 -39.64 38.20 -38.70
C GLU A 352 -40.58 39.20 -38.06
N ALA A 353 -40.66 40.37 -38.71
CA ALA A 353 -41.54 41.46 -38.36
C ALA A 353 -43.01 41.01 -38.38
N GLU A 354 -43.71 41.24 -37.28
CA GLU A 354 -45.16 41.09 -37.18
C GLU A 354 -45.85 42.27 -37.90
N PRO A 355 -46.79 42.03 -38.85
CA PRO A 355 -47.62 43.06 -39.42
C PRO A 355 -48.96 43.12 -38.68
N ALA A 356 -49.22 44.21 -37.95
CA ALA A 356 -50.55 44.54 -37.46
C ALA A 356 -50.99 45.91 -38.00
N SER A 357 -52.10 45.88 -38.71
CA SER A 357 -52.70 46.93 -39.52
C SER A 357 -53.40 48.04 -38.71
N ILE A 358 -53.08 49.29 -39.06
CA ILE A 358 -53.94 50.46 -39.31
C ILE A 358 -55.22 50.62 -38.47
N SER A 359 -55.23 51.65 -37.62
CA SER A 359 -56.40 52.54 -37.44
C SER A 359 -55.97 53.91 -36.88
N GLU A 360 -56.10 54.93 -37.74
CA GLU A 360 -56.42 56.35 -37.53
C GLU A 360 -56.19 57.04 -36.15
N GLU A 361 -55.39 58.11 -36.23
CA GLU A 361 -55.41 59.37 -35.45
C GLU A 361 -56.79 60.08 -35.44
N PRO A 362 -57.00 61.21 -34.72
CA PRO A 362 -56.20 61.87 -33.69
C PRO A 362 -57.04 62.40 -32.47
N GLU A 363 -56.36 63.16 -31.62
CA GLU A 363 -56.85 64.35 -30.90
C GLU A 363 -57.29 64.28 -29.41
N THR A 364 -56.65 65.20 -28.67
CA THR A 364 -57.09 65.93 -27.46
C THR A 364 -57.03 65.25 -26.07
N GLU A 365 -55.95 65.57 -25.36
CA GLU A 365 -55.86 66.26 -24.05
C GLU A 365 -57.15 66.52 -23.24
N PRO A 366 -57.03 66.82 -21.93
CA PRO A 366 -56.84 65.93 -20.78
C PRO A 366 -58.11 65.98 -19.89
N GLU A 367 -57.99 65.78 -18.56
CA GLU A 367 -58.82 66.41 -17.52
C GLU A 367 -59.65 65.48 -16.59
N GLN A 368 -59.26 65.55 -15.30
CA GLN A 368 -60.07 65.48 -14.07
C GLN A 368 -60.69 64.16 -13.56
N LEU A 369 -60.07 63.65 -12.50
CA LEU A 369 -60.71 63.27 -11.23
C LEU A 369 -61.49 64.47 -10.62
N PRO A 370 -62.42 64.34 -9.64
CA PRO A 370 -63.15 63.17 -9.11
C PRO A 370 -64.64 63.47 -8.74
N GLU A 371 -65.32 62.48 -8.14
CA GLU A 371 -66.22 62.59 -6.96
C GLU A 371 -67.61 63.31 -6.97
N VAL A 372 -68.49 62.71 -6.16
CA VAL A 372 -69.65 63.24 -5.41
C VAL A 372 -71.04 63.38 -6.08
N THR A 373 -71.95 62.63 -5.46
CA THR A 373 -73.41 62.60 -5.56
C THR A 373 -74.07 63.77 -4.79
N GLN A 374 -75.06 64.39 -5.44
CA GLN A 374 -76.22 65.17 -4.94
C GLN A 374 -76.01 66.40 -4.04
#